data_AF-A0A7W1BUP4-F1
#
_entry.id   AF-A0A7W1BUP4-F1
#
_cell.length_a   1.000
_cell.length_b   1.000
_cell.length_c   1.000
_cell.angle_alpha   90.00
_cell.angle_beta   90.00
_cell.angle_gamma   90.00
#
_symmetry.space_group_name_H-M   'P 1'
#
loop_
_entity.id
_entity.type
_entity.pdbx_description
1 polymer ?
#
loop_
_entity_poly.entity_id
_entity_poly.type
_entity_poly.pdbx_seq_one_letter_code
_entity_poly.pdbx_strand_id
1 'polypeptide(L)' 'MSLGLVPYGEAFALQRSLAGAVAQGAIPETVIFLEHPPVVTVGRRT' A
#
# COMPACT_ATOMS: atom_id res chain seq x y z
N MET A 1 10.34 2.25 3.02
CA MET A 1 9.81 2.58 4.37
C MET A 1 9.33 1.28 5.04
N SER A 2 9.50 1.11 6.36
CA SER A 2 9.01 -0.06 7.12
C SER A 2 7.92 0.37 8.09
N LEU A 3 6.75 -0.28 8.05
CA LEU A 3 5.54 0.14 8.79
C LEU A 3 5.08 -0.88 9.86
N GLY A 4 5.72 -2.04 9.96
CA GLY A 4 5.30 -3.10 10.89
C GLY A 4 3.93 -3.68 10.53
N LEU A 5 3.12 -4.01 11.54
CA LEU A 5 1.80 -4.61 11.37
C LEU A 5 0.72 -3.54 11.10
N VAL A 6 0.08 -3.60 9.93
CA VAL A 6 -0.87 -2.57 9.46
C VAL A 6 -2.15 -3.22 8.92
N PRO A 7 -3.37 -2.75 9.28
CA PRO A 7 -4.62 -3.20 8.66
C PRO A 7 -4.61 -3.01 7.14
N TYR A 8 -5.13 -3.99 6.40
CA TYR A 8 -5.08 -3.98 4.93
C TYR A 8 -5.73 -2.72 4.31
N GLY A 9 -6.88 -2.27 4.83
CA GLY A 9 -7.59 -1.10 4.31
C GLY A 9 -6.79 0.19 4.43
N GLU A 10 -6.08 0.39 5.54
CA GLU A 10 -5.23 1.56 5.77
C GLU A 10 -4.01 1.53 4.85
N ALA A 11 -3.35 0.38 4.74
CA ALA A 11 -2.25 0.19 3.81
C ALA A 11 -2.68 0.43 2.35
N PHE A 12 -3.89 0.01 1.96
CA PHE A 12 -4.43 0.23 0.63
C PHE A 12 -4.71 1.72 0.36
N ALA A 13 -5.26 2.44 1.33
CA ALA A 13 -5.43 3.89 1.23
C ALA A 13 -4.08 4.61 1.07
N LEU A 14 -3.08 4.21 1.85
CA LEU A 14 -1.71 4.73 1.73
C LEU A 14 -1.11 4.44 0.35
N GLN A 15 -1.24 3.22 -0.16
CA GLN A 15 -0.78 2.84 -1.49
C GLN A 15 -1.37 3.75 -2.58
N ARG A 16 -2.68 4.04 -2.52
CA ARG A 16 -3.32 4.94 -3.50
C ARG A 16 -2.79 6.36 -3.41
N SER A 17 -2.58 6.87 -2.20
CA SER A 17 -1.99 8.20 -2.00
C SER A 17 -0.57 8.29 -2.55
N LEU A 18 0.27 7.30 -2.23
CA LEU A 18 1.66 7.25 -2.68
C LEU A 18 1.75 7.09 -4.21
N ALA A 19 0.95 6.21 -4.79
CA ALA A 19 0.90 6.03 -6.24
C ALA A 19 0.52 7.32 -6.97
N GLY A 20 -0.43 8.09 -6.42
CA GLY A 20 -0.79 9.41 -6.93
C GLY A 20 0.37 10.40 -6.88
N ALA A 21 1.09 10.46 -5.76
CA ALA A 21 2.23 11.37 -5.59
C ALA A 21 3.43 10.98 -6.48
N VAL A 22 3.72 9.68 -6.64
CA VAL A 22 4.75 9.17 -7.55
C VAL A 22 4.39 9.50 -9.00
N ALA A 23 3.15 9.26 -9.43
CA ALA A 23 2.70 9.56 -10.79
C ALA A 23 2.78 11.06 -11.14
N GLN A 24 2.69 11.94 -10.14
CA GLN A 24 2.85 13.38 -10.29
C GLN A 24 4.32 13.84 -10.23
N GLY A 25 5.26 12.94 -9.95
CA GLY A 25 6.66 13.28 -9.68
C GLY A 25 6.86 14.06 -8.37
N ALA A 26 5.87 14.09 -7.49
CA ALA A 26 5.93 14.82 -6.22
C ALA A 26 6.82 14.10 -5.19
N ILE A 27 6.97 12.78 -5.32
CA ILE A 27 7.89 11.95 -4.53
C ILE A 27 8.59 10.93 -5.44
N PRO A 28 9.76 10.41 -5.06
CA PRO A 28 10.43 9.32 -5.78
C PRO A 28 9.63 8.01 -5.74
N GLU A 29 9.96 7.10 -6.67
CA GLU A 29 9.53 5.70 -6.63
C GLU A 29 9.73 5.10 -5.24
N THR A 30 8.67 4.49 -4.71
CA THR A 30 8.60 4.13 -3.28
C THR A 30 8.27 2.66 -3.10
N VAL A 31 9.05 1.99 -2.26
CA VAL A 31 8.78 0.63 -1.76
C VAL A 31 8.39 0.69 -0.28
N ILE A 32 7.26 0.07 0.05
CA ILE A 32 6.76 -0.06 1.43
C ILE A 32 6.88 -1.53 1.90
N PHE A 33 7.43 -1.71 3.09
CA PHE A 33 7.54 -3.00 3.77
C PHE A 33 6.61 -2.98 4.99
N LEU A 34 5.77 -4.00 5.13
CA LEU A 34 4.79 -4.13 6.21
C LEU A 34 4.32 -5.59 6.33
N GLU A 35 3.58 -5.86 7.39
CA GLU A 35 2.81 -7.08 7.62
C GLU A 35 1.33 -6.73 7.79
N HIS A 36 0.43 -7.66 7.50
CA HIS A 36 -1.00 -7.50 7.74
C HIS A 36 -1.47 -8.44 8.85
N PRO A 37 -2.47 -8.03 9.67
CA PRO A 37 -3.30 -8.99 10.38
C PRO A 37 -3.90 -10.00 9.39
N PRO A 38 -4.33 -11.20 9.84
CA PRO A 38 -4.91 -12.21 8.95
C PRO A 38 -6.02 -11.64 8.05
N VAL A 39 -5.81 -11.69 6.74
CA VAL A 39 -6.70 -11.11 5.74
C VAL A 39 -6.69 -11.97 4.48
N VAL A 40 -7.85 -12.14 3.86
CA VAL A 40 -7.98 -12.71 2.51
C VAL A 40 -8.34 -11.59 1.55
N THR A 41 -7.61 -11.48 0.44
CA THR A 41 -7.90 -10.55 -0.64
C THR A 41 -8.37 -11.33 -1.87
N VAL A 42 -9.34 -10.78 -2.58
CA VAL A 42 -9.92 -11.41 -3.77
C VAL A 42 -9.58 -10.54 -4.98
N GLY A 43 -8.87 -11.11 -5.94
CA GLY A 43 -8.43 -10.41 -7.14
C GLY A 43 -9.51 -10.40 -8.23
N ARG A 44 -9.25 -9.70 -9.33
CA ARG A 44 -10.20 -9.56 -10.45
C ARG A 44 -10.60 -10.89 -11.13
N ARG A 45 -9.79 -11.94 -10.98
CA ARG A 45 -9.96 -13.23 -11.70
C ARG A 45 -10.61 -14.30 -10.82
N THR A 46 -11.28 -13.88 -9.75
CA THR A 46 -11.87 -14.73 -8.73
C THR A 46 -13.32 -14.33 -8.55
#